data_AF-A0A9E3ESU8-F1
#
_entry.id   AF-A0A9E3ESU8-F1
#
_cell.length_a   1.000
_cell.length_b   1.000
_cell.length_c   1.000
_cell.angle_alpha   90.00
_cell.angle_beta   90.00
_cell.angle_gamma   90.00
#
_symmetry.space_group_name_H-M   'P 1'
#
loop_
_entity.id
_entity.type
_entity.pdbx_description
1 polymer ?
#
loop_
_entity_poly.entity_id
_entity_poly.type
_entity_poly.pdbx_seq_one_letter_code
_entity_poly.pdbx_strand_id
1 'polypeptide(L)'
;HSLGRPVAAHATSDDGMHRAALAGVDTIEHGYGGSEKIFALMAERGIALLPTLTACEAICQYFHGHVAGSEPHERMQEAAHAFALARAAGIVIGCGSDVGVFAHGTNYRELDWMAELGMSPDEVLSAATAVNARILRQENELGRVEAGFLADLIAVDGDPARDLKALHQVRLVMKGGEIARFL
;
A
#
# COMPACT_ATOMS: atom_id res chain seq x y z
N HIS A 1 -18.98 -10.81 -4.95
CA HIS A 1 -19.77 -9.56 -4.94
C HIS A 1 -21.26 -9.68 -4.65
N SER A 2 -21.98 -10.77 -4.97
CA SER A 2 -23.46 -10.84 -4.73
C SER A 2 -23.89 -10.60 -3.27
N LEU A 3 -22.98 -10.83 -2.31
CA LEU A 3 -23.16 -10.53 -0.88
C LEU A 3 -22.62 -9.15 -0.47
N GLY A 4 -22.33 -8.25 -1.42
CA GLY A 4 -21.74 -6.93 -1.15
C GLY A 4 -20.26 -6.93 -0.73
N ARG A 5 -19.61 -8.10 -0.64
CA ARG A 5 -18.21 -8.22 -0.20
C ARG A 5 -17.21 -8.00 -1.34
N PRO A 6 -16.17 -7.17 -1.15
CA PRO A 6 -15.05 -7.06 -2.08
C PRO A 6 -14.17 -8.32 -2.03
N VAL A 7 -13.35 -8.51 -3.06
CA VAL A 7 -12.46 -9.65 -3.24
C VAL A 7 -11.04 -9.15 -3.45
N ALA A 8 -10.14 -9.53 -2.53
CA ALA A 8 -8.70 -9.39 -2.69
C ALA A 8 -8.10 -10.69 -3.24
N ALA A 9 -7.11 -10.58 -4.11
CA ALA A 9 -6.38 -11.73 -4.65
C ALA A 9 -4.88 -11.60 -4.46
N HIS A 10 -4.31 -12.57 -3.74
CA HIS A 10 -2.87 -12.84 -3.80
C HIS A 10 -2.52 -13.31 -5.22
N ALA A 11 -1.76 -12.50 -5.97
CA ALA A 11 -1.30 -12.88 -7.30
C ALA A 11 0.03 -12.20 -7.63
N THR A 12 1.10 -12.99 -7.71
CA THR A 12 2.45 -12.49 -7.99
C THR A 12 2.84 -12.57 -9.46
N SER A 13 2.38 -13.59 -10.21
CA SER A 13 2.73 -13.76 -11.63
C SER A 13 1.76 -13.04 -12.56
N ASP A 14 2.25 -12.60 -13.73
CA ASP A 14 1.42 -11.96 -14.77
C ASP A 14 0.17 -12.79 -15.13
N ASP A 15 0.35 -14.10 -15.36
CA ASP A 15 -0.75 -15.02 -15.67
C ASP A 15 -1.78 -15.12 -14.53
N GLY A 16 -1.31 -15.13 -13.28
CA GLY A 16 -2.17 -15.18 -12.09
C GLY A 16 -2.98 -13.90 -11.96
N MET A 17 -2.32 -12.75 -12.12
CA MET A 17 -2.93 -11.43 -12.11
C MET A 17 -3.95 -11.29 -13.24
N HIS A 18 -3.64 -11.76 -14.45
CA HIS A 18 -4.55 -11.75 -15.59
C HIS A 18 -5.83 -12.54 -15.32
N ARG A 19 -5.71 -13.76 -14.78
CA ARG A 19 -6.89 -14.57 -14.41
C ARG A 19 -7.73 -13.89 -13.33
N ALA A 20 -7.09 -13.31 -12.30
CA ALA A 20 -7.77 -12.57 -11.25
C ALA A 20 -8.48 -11.31 -11.81
N ALA A 21 -7.83 -10.57 -12.68
CA ALA A 21 -8.38 -9.38 -13.31
C ALA A 21 -9.59 -9.70 -14.21
N LEU A 22 -9.54 -10.80 -14.97
CA LEU A 22 -10.68 -11.28 -15.75
C LEU A 22 -11.84 -11.76 -14.86
N ALA A 23 -11.54 -12.33 -13.71
CA ALA A 23 -12.55 -12.70 -12.72
C ALA A 23 -13.19 -11.48 -12.02
N GLY A 24 -12.59 -10.30 -12.18
CA GLY A 24 -13.11 -9.03 -11.65
C GLY A 24 -12.87 -8.85 -10.16
N VAL A 25 -11.70 -9.24 -9.64
CA VAL A 25 -11.32 -8.93 -8.25
C VAL A 25 -11.23 -7.41 -8.03
N ASP A 26 -11.36 -6.96 -6.79
CA ASP A 26 -11.26 -5.53 -6.45
C ASP A 26 -9.82 -5.09 -6.28
N THR A 27 -9.00 -5.95 -5.67
CA THR A 27 -7.58 -5.70 -5.43
C THR A 27 -6.71 -6.89 -5.80
N ILE A 28 -5.48 -6.58 -6.22
CA ILE A 28 -4.39 -7.55 -6.35
C ILE A 28 -3.33 -7.19 -5.31
N GLU A 29 -2.92 -8.19 -4.55
CA GLU A 29 -1.84 -8.09 -3.56
C GLU A 29 -0.52 -8.53 -4.21
N HIS A 30 0.57 -7.85 -3.86
CA HIS A 30 1.94 -8.05 -4.35
C HIS A 30 2.17 -7.59 -5.80
N GLY A 31 1.71 -8.36 -6.79
CA GLY A 31 1.85 -8.04 -8.20
C GLY A 31 3.28 -7.95 -8.77
N TYR A 32 4.28 -8.56 -8.12
CA TYR A 32 5.71 -8.38 -8.45
C TYR A 32 6.13 -8.79 -9.86
N GLY A 33 5.39 -9.71 -10.50
CA GLY A 33 5.65 -10.17 -11.86
C GLY A 33 4.74 -9.54 -12.91
N GLY A 34 4.03 -8.46 -12.59
CA GLY A 34 3.11 -7.81 -13.52
C GLY A 34 3.80 -7.11 -14.68
N SER A 35 3.29 -7.31 -15.89
CA SER A 35 3.66 -6.59 -17.11
C SER A 35 2.86 -5.29 -17.31
N GLU A 36 3.31 -4.45 -18.25
CA GLU A 36 2.55 -3.27 -18.69
C GLU A 36 1.13 -3.61 -19.13
N LYS A 37 0.95 -4.74 -19.83
CA LYS A 37 -0.36 -5.18 -20.34
C LYS A 37 -1.32 -5.52 -19.21
N ILE A 38 -0.86 -6.19 -18.14
CA ILE A 38 -1.76 -6.52 -17.03
C ILE A 38 -2.10 -5.29 -16.21
N PHE A 39 -1.16 -4.37 -15.99
CA PHE A 39 -1.46 -3.12 -15.29
C PHE A 39 -2.40 -2.22 -16.08
N ALA A 40 -2.28 -2.16 -17.42
CA ALA A 40 -3.25 -1.48 -18.27
C ALA A 40 -4.66 -2.10 -18.14
N LEU A 41 -4.77 -3.43 -18.11
CA LEU A 41 -6.05 -4.12 -17.89
C LEU A 41 -6.63 -3.84 -16.50
N MET A 42 -5.78 -3.80 -15.46
CA MET A 42 -6.20 -3.43 -14.10
C MET A 42 -6.72 -1.99 -14.06
N ALA A 43 -6.04 -1.05 -14.73
CA ALA A 43 -6.48 0.34 -14.83
C ALA A 43 -7.87 0.44 -15.50
N GLU A 44 -8.05 -0.23 -16.64
CA GLU A 44 -9.32 -0.27 -17.37
C GLU A 44 -10.47 -0.81 -16.50
N ARG A 45 -10.17 -1.80 -15.65
CA ARG A 45 -11.15 -2.48 -14.80
C ARG A 45 -11.33 -1.84 -13.42
N GLY A 46 -10.55 -0.81 -13.09
CA GLY A 46 -10.58 -0.17 -11.78
C GLY A 46 -10.10 -1.09 -10.64
N ILE A 47 -9.18 -2.01 -10.93
CA ILE A 47 -8.60 -2.94 -9.95
C ILE A 47 -7.40 -2.26 -9.28
N ALA A 48 -7.38 -2.22 -7.95
CA ALA A 48 -6.30 -1.60 -7.19
C ALA A 48 -5.14 -2.56 -6.93
N LEU A 49 -3.94 -2.00 -6.75
CA LEU A 49 -2.74 -2.73 -6.31
C LEU A 49 -2.40 -2.38 -4.86
N LEU A 50 -2.11 -3.40 -4.06
CA LEU A 50 -1.45 -3.27 -2.75
C LEU A 50 -0.07 -3.92 -2.87
N PRO A 51 1.02 -3.14 -2.87
CA PRO A 51 2.30 -3.61 -3.39
C PRO A 51 3.12 -4.42 -2.40
N THR A 52 2.97 -4.24 -1.08
CA THR A 52 3.61 -5.05 -0.02
C THR A 52 5.15 -5.10 -0.10
N LEU A 53 5.77 -3.99 -0.51
CA LEU A 53 7.20 -3.88 -0.80
C LEU A 53 8.06 -4.25 0.41
N THR A 54 7.61 -3.86 1.62
CA THR A 54 8.30 -4.19 2.88
C THR A 54 8.35 -5.70 3.12
N ALA A 55 7.29 -6.44 2.77
CA ALA A 55 7.29 -7.90 2.90
C ALA A 55 8.22 -8.56 1.87
N CYS A 56 8.33 -8.03 0.65
CA CYS A 56 9.33 -8.49 -0.33
C CYS A 56 10.76 -8.37 0.23
N GLU A 57 11.10 -7.20 0.78
CA GLU A 57 12.39 -6.97 1.44
C GLU A 57 12.62 -7.96 2.59
N ALA A 58 11.64 -8.10 3.50
CA ALA A 58 11.75 -8.98 4.65
C ALA A 58 11.98 -10.45 4.26
N ILE A 59 11.26 -10.96 3.26
CA ILE A 59 11.47 -12.31 2.71
C ILE A 59 12.90 -12.46 2.17
N CYS A 60 13.42 -11.45 1.47
CA CYS A 60 14.79 -11.47 0.97
C CYS A 60 15.82 -11.49 2.11
N GLN A 61 15.56 -10.77 3.20
CA GLN A 61 16.43 -10.78 4.38
C GLN A 61 16.43 -12.15 5.08
N TYR A 62 15.25 -12.75 5.27
CA TYR A 62 15.12 -14.01 6.01
C TYR A 62 15.61 -15.24 5.24
N PHE A 63 15.36 -15.28 3.92
CA PHE A 63 15.51 -16.50 3.14
C PHE A 63 16.50 -16.39 1.98
N HIS A 64 16.96 -15.18 1.65
CA HIS A 64 17.83 -14.94 0.49
C HIS A 64 19.10 -14.15 0.83
N GLY A 65 19.39 -13.96 2.12
CA GLY A 65 20.64 -13.35 2.58
C GLY A 65 20.80 -11.86 2.26
N HIS A 66 19.70 -11.17 1.91
CA HIS A 66 19.73 -9.73 1.69
C HIS A 66 20.06 -8.99 2.98
N VAL A 67 20.86 -7.93 2.90
CA VAL A 67 21.23 -7.08 4.02
C VAL A 67 20.71 -5.68 3.74
N ALA A 68 19.93 -5.10 4.65
CA ALA A 68 19.39 -3.76 4.50
C ALA A 68 20.49 -2.74 4.17
N GLY A 69 20.28 -1.94 3.12
CA GLY A 69 21.25 -0.97 2.62
C GLY A 69 22.32 -1.54 1.67
N SER A 70 22.34 -2.86 1.41
CA SER A 70 23.11 -3.44 0.30
C SER A 70 22.40 -3.26 -1.03
N GLU A 71 23.03 -3.70 -2.12
CA GLU A 71 22.35 -3.84 -3.41
C GLU A 71 21.05 -4.67 -3.24
N PRO A 72 19.90 -4.21 -3.77
CA PRO A 72 18.64 -4.94 -3.65
C PRO A 72 18.73 -6.32 -4.31
N HIS A 73 18.17 -7.33 -3.64
CA HIS A 73 18.05 -8.66 -4.22
C HIS A 73 17.17 -8.64 -5.50
N GLU A 74 17.40 -9.53 -6.46
CA GLU A 74 16.64 -9.66 -7.73
C GLU A 74 15.13 -9.49 -7.55
N ARG A 75 14.53 -10.23 -6.61
CA ARG A 75 13.09 -10.14 -6.28
C ARG A 75 12.62 -8.74 -5.88
N MET A 76 13.45 -7.97 -5.18
CA MET A 76 13.13 -6.58 -4.82
C MET A 76 13.21 -5.67 -6.05
N GLN A 77 14.15 -5.95 -6.96
CA GLN A 77 14.25 -5.23 -8.24
C GLN A 77 13.03 -5.55 -9.14
N GLU A 78 12.57 -6.79 -9.18
CA GLU A 78 11.32 -7.19 -9.85
C GLU A 78 10.11 -6.45 -9.28
N ALA A 79 9.96 -6.44 -7.94
CA ALA A 79 8.89 -5.70 -7.28
C ALA A 79 8.94 -4.20 -7.58
N ALA A 80 10.13 -3.59 -7.57
CA ALA A 80 10.30 -2.19 -7.91
C ALA A 80 9.96 -1.89 -9.38
N HIS A 81 10.35 -2.79 -10.30
CA HIS A 81 10.00 -2.67 -11.71
C HIS A 81 8.49 -2.76 -11.93
N ALA A 82 7.83 -3.74 -11.33
CA ALA A 82 6.37 -3.89 -11.41
C ALA A 82 5.64 -2.69 -10.82
N PHE A 83 6.12 -2.15 -9.69
CA PHE A 83 5.58 -0.93 -9.10
C PHE A 83 5.71 0.28 -10.03
N ALA A 84 6.84 0.43 -10.73
CA ALA A 84 7.03 1.49 -11.72
C ALA A 84 6.06 1.35 -12.90
N LEU A 85 5.84 0.13 -13.41
CA LEU A 85 4.87 -0.15 -14.47
C LEU A 85 3.43 0.15 -14.02
N ALA A 86 3.06 -0.25 -12.81
CA ALA A 86 1.78 0.05 -12.18
C ALA A 86 1.53 1.57 -12.14
N ARG A 87 2.52 2.35 -11.67
CA ARG A 87 2.43 3.81 -11.64
C ARG A 87 2.29 4.41 -13.04
N ALA A 88 3.08 3.95 -14.00
CA ALA A 88 3.01 4.42 -15.38
C ALA A 88 1.65 4.14 -16.02
N ALA A 89 1.01 3.02 -15.68
CA ALA A 89 -0.33 2.66 -16.13
C ALA A 89 -1.45 3.47 -15.44
N GLY A 90 -1.14 4.25 -14.40
CA GLY A 90 -2.12 5.05 -13.68
C GLY A 90 -3.13 4.23 -12.86
N ILE A 91 -2.78 3.00 -12.47
CA ILE A 91 -3.65 2.19 -11.62
C ILE A 91 -3.79 2.84 -10.24
N VAL A 92 -4.89 2.51 -9.54
CA VAL A 92 -5.02 2.87 -8.13
C VAL A 92 -4.04 2.04 -7.30
N ILE A 93 -3.13 2.70 -6.59
CA ILE A 93 -2.19 2.04 -5.66
C ILE A 93 -2.56 2.46 -4.24
N GLY A 94 -2.92 1.49 -3.40
CA GLY A 94 -3.14 1.67 -1.97
C GLY A 94 -1.87 1.37 -1.16
N CYS A 95 -1.91 1.68 0.13
CA CYS A 95 -0.86 1.25 1.06
C CYS A 95 -1.25 -0.06 1.73
N GLY A 96 -0.53 -1.15 1.46
CA GLY A 96 -0.68 -2.44 2.10
C GLY A 96 0.67 -3.11 2.22
N SER A 97 1.10 -3.44 3.45
CA SER A 97 2.48 -3.84 3.71
C SER A 97 2.69 -5.35 3.86
N ASP A 98 1.61 -6.12 4.03
CA ASP A 98 1.66 -7.54 4.44
C ASP A 98 2.42 -7.74 5.77
N VAL A 99 2.10 -6.88 6.74
CA VAL A 99 2.65 -6.98 8.11
C VAL A 99 2.20 -8.29 8.75
N GLY A 100 3.12 -8.93 9.49
CA GLY A 100 3.01 -10.33 9.89
C GLY A 100 4.14 -11.17 9.27
N VAL A 101 4.57 -10.83 8.06
CA VAL A 101 5.86 -11.28 7.50
C VAL A 101 7.01 -10.64 8.27
N PHE A 102 6.91 -9.33 8.53
CA PHE A 102 7.82 -8.56 9.38
C PHE A 102 7.12 -8.06 10.65
N ALA A 103 7.88 -7.49 11.58
CA ALA A 103 7.37 -7.08 12.90
C ALA A 103 6.24 -6.03 12.83
N HIS A 104 5.14 -6.30 13.53
CA HIS A 104 4.06 -5.34 13.75
C HIS A 104 4.58 -4.05 14.40
N GLY A 105 4.01 -2.90 13.99
CA GLY A 105 4.41 -1.58 14.49
C GLY A 105 5.51 -0.90 13.67
N THR A 106 6.05 -1.59 12.65
CA THR A 106 7.01 -0.99 11.68
C THR A 106 6.39 -0.78 10.30
N ASN A 107 5.05 -0.69 10.23
CA ASN A 107 4.28 -0.53 9.00
C ASN A 107 4.63 0.72 8.18
N TYR A 108 5.17 1.76 8.83
CA TYR A 108 5.63 2.98 8.16
C TYR A 108 6.68 2.70 7.07
N ARG A 109 7.41 1.57 7.16
CA ARG A 109 8.39 1.16 6.15
C ARG A 109 7.78 1.00 4.76
N GLU A 110 6.49 0.66 4.66
CA GLU A 110 5.81 0.59 3.37
C GLU A 110 5.66 1.97 2.74
N LEU A 111 5.40 2.99 3.57
CA LEU A 111 5.31 4.38 3.14
C LEU A 111 6.66 4.87 2.63
N ASP A 112 7.74 4.52 3.34
CA ASP A 112 9.11 4.83 2.92
C ASP A 112 9.43 4.17 1.57
N TRP A 113 9.10 2.89 1.39
CA TRP A 113 9.31 2.17 0.13
C TRP A 113 8.51 2.78 -1.04
N MET A 114 7.25 3.14 -0.82
CA MET A 114 6.42 3.78 -1.85
C MET A 114 7.01 5.14 -2.28
N ALA A 115 7.54 5.91 -1.32
CA ALA A 115 8.21 7.17 -1.60
C ALA A 115 9.54 6.97 -2.33
N GLU A 116 10.35 6.01 -1.91
CA GLU A 116 11.63 5.68 -2.52
C GLU A 116 11.48 5.21 -3.98
N LEU A 117 10.37 4.53 -4.29
CA LEU A 117 9.98 4.16 -5.65
C LEU A 117 9.22 5.27 -6.40
N GLY A 118 9.27 6.48 -5.87
CA GLY A 118 8.99 7.73 -6.57
C GLY A 118 7.59 8.30 -6.37
N MET A 119 6.78 7.80 -5.44
CA MET A 119 5.57 8.52 -5.02
C MET A 119 5.94 9.77 -4.22
N SER A 120 5.24 10.89 -4.44
CA SER A 120 5.43 12.07 -3.60
C SER A 120 4.88 11.83 -2.18
N PRO A 121 5.32 12.59 -1.15
CA PRO A 121 4.75 12.46 0.19
C PRO A 121 3.21 12.58 0.22
N ASP A 122 2.64 13.49 -0.56
CA ASP A 122 1.18 13.66 -0.67
C ASP A 122 0.50 12.43 -1.29
N GLU A 123 1.12 11.82 -2.30
CA GLU A 123 0.63 10.59 -2.92
C GLU A 123 0.67 9.42 -1.91
N VAL A 124 1.76 9.30 -1.13
CA VAL A 124 1.90 8.26 -0.10
C VAL A 124 0.89 8.42 1.03
N LEU A 125 0.73 9.66 1.54
CA LEU A 125 -0.27 9.97 2.56
C LEU A 125 -1.69 9.68 2.06
N SER A 126 -1.98 10.03 0.81
CA SER A 126 -3.28 9.74 0.18
C SER A 126 -3.50 8.23 0.00
N ALA A 127 -2.46 7.49 -0.39
CA ALA A 127 -2.50 6.03 -0.53
C ALA A 127 -2.88 5.36 0.79
N ALA A 128 -2.30 5.82 1.91
CA ALA A 128 -2.56 5.31 3.25
C ALA A 128 -3.88 5.81 3.88
N THR A 129 -4.56 6.78 3.28
CA THR A 129 -5.79 7.38 3.82
C THR A 129 -6.95 7.30 2.83
N ALA A 130 -7.22 8.36 2.06
CA ALA A 130 -8.39 8.48 1.20
C ALA A 130 -8.47 7.39 0.11
N VAL A 131 -7.33 6.94 -0.42
CA VAL A 131 -7.29 5.87 -1.43
C VAL A 131 -7.65 4.53 -0.79
N ASN A 132 -7.05 4.18 0.34
CA ASN A 132 -7.40 2.97 1.08
C ASN A 132 -8.87 2.99 1.56
N ALA A 133 -9.38 4.13 2.00
CA ALA A 133 -10.80 4.27 2.34
C ALA A 133 -11.71 3.93 1.15
N ARG A 134 -11.37 4.41 -0.06
CA ARG A 134 -12.09 4.06 -1.30
C ARG A 134 -11.95 2.58 -1.66
N ILE A 135 -10.76 1.99 -1.52
CA ILE A 135 -10.55 0.55 -1.75
C ILE A 135 -11.44 -0.29 -0.81
N LEU A 136 -11.56 0.14 0.44
CA LEU A 136 -12.41 -0.49 1.46
C LEU A 136 -13.90 -0.15 1.31
N ARG A 137 -14.27 0.69 0.33
CA ARG A 137 -15.65 1.19 0.10
C ARG A 137 -16.21 1.97 1.29
N GLN A 138 -15.35 2.74 1.94
CA GLN A 138 -15.63 3.60 3.11
C GLN A 138 -15.21 5.06 2.88
N GLU A 139 -15.10 5.50 1.62
CA GLU A 139 -14.68 6.85 1.25
C GLU A 139 -15.59 7.98 1.74
N ASN A 140 -16.82 7.64 2.17
CA ASN A 140 -17.77 8.58 2.76
C ASN A 140 -17.73 8.60 4.31
N GLU A 141 -16.89 7.77 4.93
CA GLU A 141 -16.80 7.60 6.38
C GLU A 141 -15.38 7.82 6.91
N LEU A 142 -14.35 7.48 6.11
CA LEU A 142 -12.94 7.42 6.52
C LEU A 142 -11.99 8.09 5.53
N GLY A 143 -10.76 8.31 5.98
CA GLY A 143 -9.63 8.70 5.13
C GLY A 143 -9.51 10.21 4.87
N ARG A 144 -10.33 11.05 5.50
CA ARG A 144 -10.28 12.51 5.41
C ARG A 144 -10.56 13.18 6.74
N VAL A 145 -9.94 14.34 6.95
CA VAL A 145 -10.28 15.24 8.06
C VAL A 145 -11.32 16.23 7.54
N GLU A 146 -12.59 15.83 7.56
CA GLU A 146 -13.71 16.59 7.01
C GLU A 146 -14.96 16.39 7.87
N ALA A 147 -15.86 17.39 7.91
CA ALA A 147 -17.09 17.30 8.67
C ALA A 147 -17.95 16.13 8.17
N GLY A 148 -18.46 15.30 9.10
CA GLY A 148 -19.27 14.12 8.79
C GLY A 148 -18.48 12.80 8.71
N PHE A 149 -17.15 12.86 8.68
CA PHE A 149 -16.29 11.66 8.74
C PHE A 149 -16.07 11.21 10.18
N LEU A 150 -15.70 9.94 10.35
CA LEU A 150 -15.31 9.41 11.65
C LEU A 150 -14.07 10.14 12.19
N ALA A 151 -14.05 10.39 13.50
CA ALA A 151 -12.94 11.02 14.19
C ALA A 151 -11.78 10.01 14.42
N ASP A 152 -11.20 9.55 13.32
CA ASP A 152 -10.03 8.67 13.26
C ASP A 152 -8.82 9.51 12.83
N LEU A 153 -8.01 9.91 13.80
CA LEU A 153 -6.93 10.89 13.62
C LEU A 153 -5.62 10.38 14.22
N ILE A 154 -4.51 10.72 13.57
CA ILE A 154 -3.19 10.64 14.15
C ILE A 154 -2.56 12.03 14.24
N ALA A 155 -1.70 12.23 15.23
CA ALA A 155 -0.81 13.39 15.28
C ALA A 155 0.64 12.94 15.38
N VAL A 156 1.53 13.66 14.69
CA VAL A 156 2.97 13.40 14.63
C VAL A 156 3.73 14.70 14.87
N ASP A 157 4.99 14.60 15.27
CA ASP A 157 5.88 15.76 15.29
C ASP A 157 6.40 16.05 13.88
N GLY A 158 6.39 17.32 13.49
CA GLY A 158 6.86 17.74 12.17
C GLY A 158 5.77 17.71 11.09
N ASP A 159 6.21 17.81 9.84
CA ASP A 159 5.33 17.90 8.67
C ASP A 159 5.53 16.66 7.76
N PRO A 160 4.61 15.68 7.79
CA PRO A 160 4.76 14.46 7.00
C PRO A 160 4.61 14.67 5.49
N ALA A 161 4.09 15.82 5.04
CA ALA A 161 4.07 16.18 3.62
C ALA A 161 5.46 16.63 3.12
N ARG A 162 6.41 16.89 4.04
CA ARG A 162 7.80 17.23 3.72
C ARG A 162 8.77 16.12 4.05
N ASP A 163 8.57 15.45 5.19
CA ASP A 163 9.41 14.34 5.63
C ASP A 163 8.55 13.23 6.25
N LEU A 164 8.38 12.13 5.51
CA LEU A 164 7.59 10.97 5.94
C LEU A 164 8.13 10.32 7.22
N LYS A 165 9.38 10.59 7.62
CA LYS A 165 9.94 10.11 8.90
C LYS A 165 9.15 10.60 10.10
N ALA A 166 8.39 11.70 9.99
CA ALA A 166 7.44 12.13 11.01
C ALA A 166 6.45 11.00 11.39
N LEU A 167 6.08 10.14 10.43
CA LEU A 167 5.14 9.02 10.63
C LEU A 167 5.77 7.83 11.38
N HIS A 168 7.09 7.80 11.56
CA HIS A 168 7.76 6.73 12.29
C HIS A 168 7.44 6.78 13.79
N GLN A 169 7.05 7.95 14.31
CA GLN A 169 6.68 8.15 15.71
C GLN A 169 5.37 8.92 15.84
N VAL A 170 4.25 8.18 15.87
CA VAL A 170 2.94 8.75 16.14
C VAL A 170 2.79 9.13 17.62
N ARG A 171 2.46 10.41 17.87
CA ARG A 171 2.28 10.98 19.21
C ARG A 171 0.89 10.77 19.77
N LEU A 172 -0.12 10.91 18.92
CA LEU A 172 -1.52 10.73 19.30
C LEU A 172 -2.21 9.80 18.32
N VAL A 173 -3.03 8.90 18.85
CA VAL A 173 -3.98 8.11 18.07
C VAL A 173 -5.36 8.32 18.66
N MET A 174 -6.28 8.83 17.85
CA MET A 174 -7.70 8.91 18.13
C MET A 174 -8.45 7.97 17.18
N LYS A 175 -9.42 7.23 17.72
CA LYS A 175 -10.27 6.33 16.95
C LYS A 175 -11.71 6.49 17.43
N GLY A 176 -12.64 6.77 16.53
CA GLY A 176 -14.04 7.01 16.84
C GLY A 176 -14.25 8.18 17.81
N GLY A 177 -13.34 9.15 17.85
CA GLY A 177 -13.38 10.27 18.80
C GLY A 177 -12.75 9.98 20.16
N GLU A 178 -12.32 8.75 20.42
CA GLU A 178 -11.65 8.35 21.67
C GLU A 178 -10.13 8.36 21.49
N ILE A 179 -9.40 8.96 22.45
CA ILE A 179 -7.94 8.92 22.45
C ILE A 179 -7.48 7.53 22.92
N ALA A 180 -6.94 6.74 21.99
CA ALA A 180 -6.41 5.41 22.26
C ALA A 180 -4.95 5.44 22.73
N ARG A 181 -4.18 6.46 22.32
CA ARG A 181 -2.77 6.64 22.69
C ARG A 181 -2.40 8.12 22.70
N PHE A 182 -1.61 8.51 23.70
CA PHE A 182 -0.93 9.81 23.77
C PHE A 182 0.47 9.59 24.38
N LEU A 183 1.52 10.09 23.72
CA LEU A 183 2.94 9.93 24.12
C LEU A 183 3.61 11.27 24.41
#